data_AF-A0A834D7A4-F1
#
_entry.id   AF-A0A834D7A4-F1
#
_cell.length_a   1.000
_cell.length_b   1.000
_cell.length_c   1.000
_cell.angle_alpha   90.00
_cell.angle_beta   90.00
_cell.angle_gamma   90.00
#
_symmetry.space_group_name_H-M   'P 1'
#
loop_
_entity.id
_entity.type
_entity.pdbx_description
1 polymer ?
#
loop_
_entity_poly.entity_id
_entity_poly.type
_entity_poly.pdbx_seq_one_letter_code
_entity_poly.pdbx_strand_id
1 'polypeptide(L)'
;MGQALGCLQVDQSNVIVREHFGKFDDVLEPGCHCLPWCLGYRVAGGLSLRVQQLDVRCETKTKDNVFVNVVASVQYHAIAEKAADAFYRLSNTRAQIQSYVFDGM
;
A
#
# COMPACT_ATOMS: atom_id res chain seq x y z
N MET A 1 6.72 -21.14 2.98
CA MET A 1 7.27 -20.93 1.62
C MET A 1 8.78 -20.95 1.76
N GLY A 2 9.42 -22.06 1.36
CA GLY A 2 10.76 -22.43 1.79
C GLY A 2 11.87 -21.48 1.33
N GLN A 3 12.74 -21.10 2.25
CA GLN A 3 14.00 -20.42 1.96
C GLN A 3 15.03 -21.46 1.51
N ALA A 4 14.93 -21.92 0.27
CA ALA A 4 16.05 -22.59 -0.38
C ALA A 4 16.71 -21.56 -1.30
N LEU A 5 17.96 -21.18 -0.99
CA LEU A 5 18.87 -20.40 -1.85
C LEU A 5 18.58 -18.90 -2.05
N GLY A 6 17.87 -18.24 -1.13
CA GLY A 6 17.59 -16.80 -1.26
C GLY A 6 16.58 -16.48 -2.38
N CYS A 7 15.90 -17.47 -2.94
CA CYS A 7 14.81 -17.24 -3.87
C CYS A 7 13.56 -16.78 -3.12
N LEU A 8 13.10 -15.56 -3.40
CA LEU A 8 11.84 -14.99 -2.95
C LEU A 8 10.86 -15.03 -4.12
N GLN A 9 9.75 -15.72 -3.93
CA GLN A 9 8.64 -15.68 -4.88
C GLN A 9 7.66 -14.59 -4.48
N VAL A 10 7.37 -13.70 -5.42
CA VAL A 10 6.38 -12.63 -5.28
C VAL A 10 5.09 -13.09 -5.95
N ASP A 11 3.98 -13.05 -5.21
CA ASP A 11 2.66 -13.40 -5.74
C ASP A 11 2.22 -12.43 -6.85
N GLN A 12 1.47 -12.93 -7.84
CA GLN A 12 0.99 -12.17 -9.01
C GLN A 12 0.35 -10.80 -8.69
N SER A 13 -0.28 -10.65 -7.52
CA SER A 13 -1.01 -9.44 -7.15
C SER A 13 -0.31 -8.59 -6.09
N ASN A 14 0.95 -8.87 -5.78
CA ASN A 14 1.73 -8.14 -4.78
C ASN A 14 3.03 -7.66 -5.41
N VAL A 15 3.52 -6.53 -4.92
CA VAL A 15 4.87 -6.02 -5.23
C VAL A 15 5.64 -5.94 -3.94
N ILE A 16 6.95 -6.19 -4.00
CA ILE A 16 7.81 -6.20 -2.83
C ILE A 16 8.89 -5.14 -2.98
N VAL A 17 9.06 -4.30 -1.97
CA VAL A 17 10.11 -3.29 -1.95
C VAL A 17 11.39 -3.92 -1.40
N ARG A 18 12.45 -3.88 -2.19
CA ARG A 18 13.79 -4.35 -1.83
C ARG A 18 14.65 -3.20 -1.35
N GLU A 19 15.36 -3.44 -0.27
CA GLU A 19 16.37 -2.54 0.27
C GLU A 19 17.75 -3.20 0.25
N HIS A 20 18.79 -2.39 0.06
CA HIS A 20 20.19 -2.76 0.20
C HIS A 20 20.81 -1.90 1.30
N PHE A 21 21.22 -2.53 2.42
CA PHE A 21 21.72 -1.84 3.62
C PHE A 21 20.83 -0.66 4.10
N GLY A 22 19.51 -0.79 3.97
CA GLY A 22 18.53 0.22 4.39
C GLY A 22 18.31 1.36 3.38
N LYS A 23 18.95 1.32 2.22
CA LYS A 23 18.62 2.19 1.08
C LYS A 23 17.64 1.48 0.16
N PHE A 24 16.62 2.19 -0.32
CA PHE A 24 15.76 1.71 -1.40
C PHE A 24 16.61 1.32 -2.62
N ASP A 25 16.43 0.09 -3.09
CA ASP A 25 17.15 -0.46 -4.24
C ASP A 25 16.20 -0.56 -5.44
N ASP A 26 15.16 -1.39 -5.34
CA ASP A 26 14.21 -1.61 -6.42
C ASP A 26 12.86 -2.16 -5.93
N VAL A 27 11.83 -2.13 -6.79
CA VAL A 27 10.54 -2.79 -6.58
C VAL A 27 10.50 -4.08 -7.37
N LEU A 28 10.32 -5.20 -6.66
CA LEU A 28 10.18 -6.52 -7.25
C LEU A 28 8.75 -6.73 -7.76
N GLU A 29 8.64 -6.88 -9.08
CA GLU A 29 7.43 -7.31 -9.76
C GLU A 29 7.12 -8.80 -9.47
N PRO A 30 5.88 -9.26 -9.76
CA PRO A 30 5.52 -10.65 -9.54
C PRO A 30 6.40 -11.63 -10.32
N GLY A 31 6.95 -12.63 -9.63
CA GLY A 31 7.93 -13.55 -10.19
C GLY A 31 8.82 -14.19 -9.13
N CYS A 32 9.79 -14.99 -9.58
CA CYS A 32 10.81 -15.58 -8.71
C CYS A 32 12.08 -14.72 -8.78
N HIS A 33 12.50 -14.15 -7.65
CA HIS A 33 13.67 -13.29 -7.55
C HIS A 33 14.68 -13.85 -6.57
N CYS A 34 15.96 -13.92 -6.95
CA CYS A 34 17.02 -14.32 -6.05
C CYS A 34 17.52 -13.11 -5.25
N LEU A 35 17.16 -13.05 -3.97
CA LEU A 35 17.67 -12.09 -2.99
C LEU A 35 18.64 -12.80 -2.03
N PRO A 36 19.95 -12.82 -2.32
CA PRO A 36 20.95 -13.33 -1.40
C PRO A 36 21.02 -12.44 -0.15
N TRP A 37 20.51 -12.95 0.97
CA TRP A 37 20.51 -12.23 2.26
C TRP A 37 21.93 -11.90 2.76
N CYS A 38 22.92 -12.71 2.36
CA CYS A 38 24.33 -12.54 2.73
C CYS A 38 24.99 -11.30 2.12
N LEU A 39 24.39 -10.69 1.11
CA LEU A 39 24.87 -9.48 0.45
C LEU A 39 24.15 -8.20 0.93
N GLY A 40 23.47 -8.25 2.09
CA GLY A 40 22.85 -7.07 2.69
C GLY A 40 21.51 -6.66 2.07
N TYR A 41 20.91 -7.52 1.23
CA TYR A 41 19.58 -7.32 0.68
C TYR A 41 18.49 -7.76 1.66
N ARG A 42 17.52 -6.89 1.89
CA ARG A 42 16.37 -7.12 2.77
C ARG A 42 15.08 -6.75 2.06
N VAL A 43 14.01 -7.44 2.43
CA VAL A 43 12.65 -7.08 2.05
C VAL A 43 12.12 -6.08 3.05
N ALA A 44 11.79 -4.86 2.61
CA ALA A 44 11.27 -3.79 3.46
C ALA A 44 9.78 -3.99 3.77
N GLY A 45 9.04 -4.49 2.78
CA GLY A 45 7.61 -4.73 2.87
C GLY A 45 7.02 -5.07 1.51
N GLY A 46 5.74 -5.48 1.52
CA GLY A 46 4.98 -5.75 0.32
C GLY A 46 3.75 -4.86 0.25
N LEU A 47 3.39 -4.44 -0.97
CA LEU A 47 2.16 -3.72 -1.26
C LEU A 47 1.29 -4.59 -2.17
N SER A 48 0.00 -4.66 -1.87
CA SER A 48 -0.94 -5.35 -2.74
C SER A 48 -1.41 -4.43 -3.85
N LEU A 49 -1.36 -4.93 -5.09
CA LEU A 49 -1.94 -4.28 -6.26
C LEU A 49 -3.45 -4.57 -6.39
N ARG A 50 -4.02 -5.37 -5.48
CA ARG A 50 -5.45 -5.67 -5.49
C ARG A 50 -6.25 -4.44 -5.08
N VAL A 51 -7.44 -4.31 -5.66
CA VAL A 51 -8.42 -3.29 -5.26
C VAL A 51 -8.80 -3.53 -3.80
N GLN A 52 -8.66 -2.50 -3.00
CA GLN A 52 -9.08 -2.46 -1.61
C GLN A 52 -10.28 -1.53 -1.49
N GLN A 53 -11.22 -1.89 -0.62
CA GLN A 53 -12.35 -1.05 -0.27
C GLN A 53 -12.13 -0.47 1.13
N LEU A 54 -12.37 0.82 1.26
CA LEU A 54 -12.37 1.54 2.53
C LEU A 54 -13.72 2.23 2.70
N ASP A 55 -14.49 1.75 3.67
CA ASP A 55 -15.74 2.39 4.06
C ASP A 55 -15.43 3.47 5.10
N VAL A 56 -15.72 4.71 4.75
CA VAL A 56 -15.53 5.89 5.59
C VAL A 56 -16.89 6.34 6.11
N ARG A 57 -17.03 6.38 7.43
CA ARG A 57 -18.22 6.92 8.09
C ARG A 57 -17.98 8.40 8.35
N CYS A 58 -18.81 9.24 7.75
CA CYS A 58 -18.72 10.69 7.86
C CYS A 58 -19.98 11.21 8.54
N GLU A 59 -19.80 11.92 9.64
CA GLU A 59 -20.87 12.68 10.27
C GLU A 59 -20.83 14.10 9.71
N THR A 60 -21.86 14.47 8.95
CA THR A 60 -21.95 15.81 8.35
C THR A 60 -23.21 16.50 8.80
N LYS A 61 -23.17 17.83 8.82
CA LYS A 61 -24.27 18.67 9.24
C LYS A 61 -24.89 19.33 8.02
N THR A 62 -26.16 19.02 7.79
CA THR A 62 -26.92 19.61 6.69
C THR A 62 -27.20 21.09 6.93
N LYS A 63 -27.53 21.82 5.85
CA LYS A 63 -27.92 23.24 5.91
C LYS A 63 -29.15 23.48 6.81
N ASP A 64 -30.00 22.47 6.96
CA ASP A 64 -31.17 22.48 7.83
C ASP A 64 -30.83 22.15 9.29
N ASN A 65 -29.54 22.18 9.66
CA ASN A 65 -29.05 22.01 11.03
C ASN A 65 -29.29 20.59 11.61
N VAL A 66 -29.48 19.59 10.74
CA VAL A 66 -29.63 18.18 11.11
C VAL A 66 -28.31 17.44 10.89
N PHE A 67 -27.90 16.64 11.87
CA PHE A 67 -26.75 15.73 11.75
C PHE A 67 -27.16 14.46 11.02
N VAL A 68 -26.43 14.11 9.97
CA VAL A 68 -26.65 12.89 9.20
C VAL A 68 -25.36 12.08 9.14
N ASN A 69 -25.51 10.76 9.23
CA ASN A 69 -24.39 9.82 9.13
C ASN A 69 -24.40 9.23 7.73
N VAL A 70 -23.36 9.55 6.96
CA VAL A 70 -23.18 9.07 5.60
C VAL A 70 -22.04 8.05 5.60
N VAL A 71 -22.20 6.97 4.84
CA VAL A 71 -21.14 5.98 4.62
C VAL A 71 -20.70 6.10 3.17
N ALA A 72 -19.45 6.53 2.96
CA ALA A 72 -18.83 6.59 1.65
C ALA A 72 -17.91 5.39 1.48
N SER A 73 -18.17 4.56 0.46
CA SER A 73 -17.30 3.43 0.12
C SER A 73 -16.32 3.85 -0.97
N VAL A 74 -15.04 3.90 -0.63
CA VAL A 74 -13.97 4.29 -1.56
C VAL A 74 -13.17 3.06 -1.96
N GLN A 75 -13.11 2.80 -3.26
CA GLN A 75 -12.25 1.75 -3.82
C GLN A 75 -10.95 2.38 -4.31
N TYR A 76 -9.82 1.82 -3.88
CA TYR A 76 -8.50 2.27 -4.28
C TYR A 76 -7.59 1.08 -4.57
N HIS A 77 -6.58 1.28 -5.41
CA HIS A 77 -5.51 0.31 -5.65
C HIS A 77 -4.21 1.07 -5.85
N ALA A 78 -3.09 0.40 -5.57
CA ALA A 78 -1.77 0.98 -5.80
C ALA A 78 -1.37 0.84 -7.27
N ILE A 79 -0.78 1.89 -7.84
CA ILE A 79 -0.18 1.86 -9.18
C ILE A 79 1.24 1.29 -9.01
N ALA A 80 1.53 0.18 -9.70
CA ALA A 80 2.80 -0.55 -9.55
C ALA A 80 4.03 0.33 -9.79
N GLU A 81 4.00 1.19 -10.81
CA GLU A 81 5.09 2.12 -11.17
C GLU A 81 5.45 3.10 -10.03
N LYS A 82 4.49 3.43 -9.16
CA LYS A 82 4.66 4.37 -8.04
C LYS A 82 4.62 3.68 -6.68
N ALA A 83 4.81 2.35 -6.64
CA ALA A 83 4.73 1.58 -5.41
C ALA A 83 5.81 1.97 -4.38
N ALA A 84 7.04 2.29 -4.83
CA ALA A 84 8.11 2.75 -3.95
C ALA A 84 7.74 4.07 -3.25
N ASP A 85 7.31 5.06 -4.02
CA ASP A 85 6.85 6.35 -3.50
C ASP A 85 5.66 6.17 -2.55
N ALA A 86 4.70 5.31 -2.88
CA ALA A 86 3.55 5.02 -2.04
C ALA A 86 3.94 4.36 -0.70
N PHE A 87 4.96 3.49 -0.70
CA PHE A 87 5.43 2.80 0.50
C PHE A 87 6.22 3.73 1.44
N TYR A 88 7.08 4.61 0.91
CA TYR A 88 7.93 5.47 1.75
C TYR A 88 7.32 6.83 2.09
N ARG A 89 6.42 7.39 1.25
CA ARG A 89 5.83 8.71 1.53
C ARG A 89 4.62 8.67 2.45
N LEU A 90 3.89 7.56 2.48
CA LEU A 90 2.62 7.46 3.20
C LEU A 90 2.78 6.56 4.42
N SER A 91 2.79 7.16 5.61
CA SER A 91 2.81 6.41 6.89
C SER A 91 1.52 5.59 7.07
N ASN A 92 0.37 6.13 6.62
CA ASN A 92 -0.91 5.46 6.61
C ASN A 92 -1.77 5.91 5.43
N THR A 93 -1.86 5.08 4.41
CA THR A 93 -2.62 5.34 3.17
C THR A 93 -4.11 5.51 3.43
N ARG A 94 -4.71 4.75 4.36
CA ARG A 94 -6.15 4.81 4.65
C ARG A 94 -6.55 6.13 5.29
N ALA A 95 -5.77 6.61 6.24
CA ALA A 95 -6.03 7.89 6.91
C ALA A 95 -5.94 9.07 5.94
N GLN A 96 -4.99 9.04 5.01
CA GLN A 96 -4.85 10.07 3.98
C GLN A 96 -6.03 10.09 3.00
N ILE A 97 -6.53 8.92 2.61
CA ILE A 97 -7.73 8.81 1.76
C ILE A 97 -8.94 9.34 2.52
N GLN A 98 -9.07 8.98 3.80
CA GLN A 98 -10.15 9.47 4.65
C GLN A 98 -10.16 10.99 4.72
N SER A 99 -9.03 11.64 5.03
CA SER A 99 -8.98 13.10 5.14
C SER A 99 -9.35 13.80 3.83
N TYR A 100 -8.89 13.27 2.69
CA TYR A 100 -9.25 13.82 1.38
C TYR A 100 -10.75 13.70 1.07
N VAL A 101 -11.36 12.59 1.47
CA VAL A 101 -12.79 12.34 1.32
C VAL A 101 -13.62 13.22 2.26
N PHE A 102 -13.11 13.50 3.47
CA PHE A 102 -13.72 14.43 4.42
C PHE A 102 -13.67 15.89 3.95
N ASP A 103 -12.56 16.34 3.36
CA ASP A 103 -12.44 17.72 2.84
C ASP A 103 -13.36 17.98 1.63
N GLY A 104 -13.71 16.93 0.88
CA GLY A 104 -14.57 17.03 -0.30
C GLY A 104 -16.08 17.01 -0.02
N MET A 105 -16.49 16.75 1.23
CA MET A 105 -17.90 16.68 1.66
C MET A 105 -18.32 17.94 2.42
#